data_AF-A0A260QPK0-F1
#
_entry.id   AF-A0A260QPK0-F1
#
_cell.length_a   1.000
_cell.length_b   1.000
_cell.length_c   1.000
_cell.angle_alpha   90.00
_cell.angle_beta   90.00
_cell.angle_gamma   90.00
#
_symmetry.space_group_name_H-M   'P 1'
#
loop_
_entity.id
_entity.type
_entity.pdbx_description
1 polymer ?
#
loop_
_entity_poly.entity_id
_entity_poly.type
_entity_poly.pdbx_seq_one_letter_code
_entity_poly.pdbx_strand_id
1 'polypeptide(L)'
;MTPQRKGVVPDALADRLRAAVAAQSEAVVELHAAIAAALLAGGSVREVERISGVPRNTVERWGRRGGWPSAEQKAQWAEEKRRRDELAEKLDAARRQLDEQGEQ
;
A
#
# COMPACT_ATOMS: atom_id res chain seq x y z
N MET A 1 25.18 17.64 30.54
CA MET A 1 23.79 17.17 30.36
C MET A 1 23.04 17.47 31.65
N THR A 2 22.14 18.46 31.64
CA THR A 2 21.42 18.87 32.85
C THR A 2 20.41 17.80 33.24
N PRO A 3 20.39 17.29 34.48
CA PRO A 3 19.47 16.23 34.85
C PRO A 3 18.01 16.72 34.72
N GLN A 4 17.18 15.93 34.01
CA GLN A 4 15.74 16.17 33.97
C GLN A 4 15.16 16.09 35.38
N ARG A 5 14.50 17.15 35.84
CA ARG A 5 13.76 17.14 37.12
C ARG A 5 12.60 16.17 37.01
N LYS A 6 12.55 15.17 37.88
CA LYS A 6 11.37 14.30 38.04
C LYS A 6 10.22 15.15 38.57
N GLY A 7 9.19 15.35 37.74
CA GLY A 7 7.94 16.03 38.09
C GLY A 7 6.75 15.12 37.85
N VAL A 8 5.64 15.38 38.54
CA VAL A 8 4.35 14.72 38.29
C VAL A 8 3.56 15.60 37.31
N VAL A 9 2.97 14.99 36.29
CA VAL A 9 2.09 15.69 35.36
C VAL A 9 0.82 16.08 36.12
N PRO A 10 0.42 17.36 36.16
CA PRO A 10 -0.85 17.77 36.76
C PRO A 10 -2.05 17.04 36.13
N ASP A 11 -3.05 16.70 36.94
CA ASP A 11 -4.19 15.87 36.50
C ASP A 11 -4.90 16.43 35.26
N ALA A 12 -5.11 17.75 35.19
CA ALA A 12 -5.72 18.40 34.03
C ALA A 12 -4.91 18.20 32.73
N LEU A 13 -3.57 18.19 32.82
CA LEU A 13 -2.71 17.90 31.65
C LEU A 13 -2.71 16.40 31.33
N ALA A 14 -2.75 15.54 32.35
CA ALA A 14 -2.88 14.10 32.15
C ALA A 14 -4.19 13.73 31.44
N ASP A 15 -5.30 14.37 31.81
CA ASP A 15 -6.60 14.21 31.14
C ASP A 15 -6.55 14.67 29.69
N ARG A 16 -5.97 15.85 29.43
CA ARG A 16 -5.79 16.36 28.06
C ARG A 16 -4.94 15.42 27.21
N LEU A 17 -3.86 14.85 27.77
CA LEU A 17 -3.02 13.88 27.08
C LEU A 17 -3.80 12.60 26.75
N ARG A 18 -4.55 12.06 27.70
CA ARG A 18 -5.39 10.87 27.48
C ARG A 18 -6.44 11.11 26.40
N ALA A 19 -7.10 12.26 26.41
CA ALA A 19 -8.06 12.64 25.38
C ALA A 19 -7.41 12.75 24.00
N ALA A 20 -6.23 13.37 23.91
CA ALA A 20 -5.49 13.47 22.64
C ALA A 20 -5.07 12.10 22.09
N VAL A 21 -4.63 11.18 22.95
CA VAL A 21 -4.28 9.81 22.56
C VAL A 21 -5.50 9.04 22.07
N ALA A 22 -6.65 9.18 22.75
CA ALA A 22 -7.90 8.54 22.31
C ALA A 22 -8.31 9.03 20.91
N ALA A 23 -8.34 10.35 20.71
CA ALA A 23 -8.66 10.95 19.41
C ALA A 23 -7.67 10.53 18.31
N GLN A 24 -6.38 10.44 18.62
CA GLN A 24 -5.37 9.94 17.69
C GLN A 24 -5.64 8.47 17.32
N SER A 25 -5.97 7.61 18.29
CA SER A 25 -6.27 6.21 18.04
C SER A 25 -7.46 6.03 17.10
N GLU A 26 -8.53 6.81 17.30
CA GLU A 26 -9.72 6.79 16.44
C GLU A 26 -9.37 7.23 15.00
N ALA A 27 -8.62 8.33 14.86
CA ALA A 27 -8.17 8.81 13.55
C ALA A 27 -7.26 7.79 12.82
N VAL A 28 -6.42 7.06 13.55
CA VAL A 28 -5.57 6.01 12.97
C VAL A 28 -6.41 4.82 12.49
N VAL A 29 -7.43 4.41 13.24
CA VAL A 29 -8.36 3.34 12.82
C VAL A 29 -9.07 3.74 11.52
N GLU A 30 -9.58 4.96 11.44
CA GLU A 30 -10.22 5.47 10.22
C GLU A 30 -9.24 5.51 9.05
N LEU A 31 -8.01 5.99 9.26
CA LEU A 31 -6.97 6.02 8.21
C LEU A 31 -6.67 4.61 7.67
N HIS A 32 -6.61 3.59 8.54
CA HIS A 32 -6.43 2.21 8.09
C HIS A 32 -7.59 1.74 7.19
N ALA A 33 -8.83 2.03 7.60
CA ALA A 33 -10.03 1.65 6.84
C ALA A 33 -10.07 2.36 5.47
N ALA A 34 -9.79 3.67 5.45
CA ALA A 34 -9.75 4.47 4.23
C ALA A 34 -8.69 3.96 3.23
N ILE A 35 -7.49 3.59 3.72
CA ILE A 35 -6.43 3.02 2.88
C ILE A 35 -6.88 1.68 2.26
N ALA A 36 -7.48 0.79 3.05
CA ALA A 36 -7.97 -0.48 2.53
C ALA A 36 -9.08 -0.27 1.49
N ALA A 37 -10.03 0.62 1.76
CA ALA A 37 -11.11 0.95 0.84
C ALA A 37 -10.58 1.52 -0.49
N ALA A 38 -9.62 2.45 -0.45
CA ALA A 38 -9.01 3.02 -1.65
C ALA A 38 -8.33 1.97 -2.53
N LEU A 39 -7.60 1.03 -1.91
CA LEU A 39 -6.94 -0.06 -2.62
C LEU A 39 -7.96 -1.07 -3.21
N LEU A 40 -9.03 -1.38 -2.49
CA LEU A 40 -10.11 -2.24 -2.98
C LEU A 40 -10.89 -1.59 -4.13
N ALA A 41 -11.01 -0.26 -4.15
CA ALA A 41 -11.57 0.51 -5.25
C ALA A 41 -10.64 0.57 -6.49
N GLY A 42 -9.47 -0.07 -6.45
CA GLY A 42 -8.52 -0.14 -7.57
C GLY A 42 -7.42 0.92 -7.54
N GLY A 43 -7.34 1.74 -6.48
CA GLY A 43 -6.24 2.68 -6.29
C GLY A 43 -4.88 1.96 -6.21
N SER A 44 -3.85 2.52 -6.84
CA SER A 44 -2.51 1.95 -6.77
C SER A 44 -1.83 2.28 -5.43
N VAL A 45 -0.97 1.39 -4.94
CA VAL A 45 -0.18 1.63 -3.71
C VAL A 45 0.60 2.96 -3.79
N ARG A 46 1.13 3.31 -4.97
CA ARG A 46 1.87 4.57 -5.19
C ARG A 46 0.97 5.79 -5.08
N GLU A 47 -0.24 5.71 -5.61
CA GLU A 47 -1.22 6.80 -5.51
C GLU A 47 -1.69 6.99 -4.07
N VAL A 48 -1.99 5.89 -3.38
CA VAL A 48 -2.40 5.93 -1.98
C VAL A 48 -1.29 6.50 -1.09
N GLU A 49 -0.02 6.13 -1.30
CA GLU A 49 1.13 6.76 -0.63
C GLU A 49 1.17 8.27 -0.86
N ARG A 50 1.05 8.70 -2.11
CA ARG A 50 1.11 10.13 -2.48
C ARG A 50 0.00 10.94 -1.80
N ILE A 51 -1.22 10.40 -1.69
CA ILE A 51 -2.37 11.09 -1.10
C ILE A 51 -2.30 11.08 0.43
N SER A 52 -2.01 9.93 1.02
CA SER A 52 -2.05 9.75 2.48
C SER A 52 -0.78 10.22 3.19
N GLY A 53 0.35 10.34 2.48
CA GLY A 53 1.67 10.53 3.07
C GLY A 53 2.19 9.29 3.82
N VAL A 54 1.46 8.17 3.78
CA VAL A 54 1.85 6.93 4.44
C VAL A 54 2.82 6.16 3.55
N PRO A 55 3.98 5.70 4.06
CA PRO A 55 4.95 4.95 3.27
C PRO A 55 4.35 3.68 2.64
N ARG A 56 4.76 3.32 1.42
CA ARG A 56 4.21 2.14 0.70
C ARG A 56 4.12 0.87 1.54
N ASN A 57 5.18 0.53 2.27
CA ASN A 57 5.21 -0.70 3.08
C ASN A 57 4.07 -0.73 4.11
N THR A 58 3.73 0.44 4.67
CA THR A 58 2.62 0.58 5.62
C THR A 58 1.27 0.52 4.91
N VAL A 59 1.15 1.17 3.74
CA VAL A 59 -0.05 1.09 2.88
C VAL A 59 -0.36 -0.37 2.53
N GLU A 60 0.63 -1.13 2.07
CA GLU A 60 0.46 -2.54 1.73
C GLU A 60 0.07 -3.39 2.95
N ARG A 61 0.74 -3.17 4.09
CA ARG A 61 0.46 -3.91 5.33
C ARG A 61 -0.99 -3.68 5.80
N TRP A 62 -1.45 -2.43 5.78
CA TRP A 62 -2.80 -2.08 6.20
C TRP A 62 -3.85 -2.52 5.18
N GLY A 63 -3.57 -2.36 3.87
CA GLY A 63 -4.40 -2.90 2.81
C GLY A 63 -4.62 -4.41 2.95
N ARG A 64 -3.54 -5.17 3.17
CA ARG A 64 -3.62 -6.64 3.40
C ARG A 64 -4.47 -7.01 4.61
N ARG A 65 -4.36 -6.24 5.69
CA ARG A 65 -5.21 -6.43 6.88
C ARG A 65 -6.69 -6.14 6.58
N GLY A 66 -6.96 -5.17 5.70
CA GLY A 66 -8.31 -4.80 5.25
C GLY A 66 -8.85 -5.62 4.08
N GLY A 67 -8.20 -6.73 3.69
CA GLY A 67 -8.68 -7.64 2.66
C GLY A 67 -8.22 -7.32 1.23
N TRP A 68 -7.35 -6.33 1.04
CA TRP A 68 -6.70 -6.10 -0.25
C TRP A 68 -5.48 -7.01 -0.46
N PRO A 69 -5.25 -7.54 -1.67
CA PRO A 69 -6.13 -7.47 -2.83
C PRO A 69 -7.30 -8.45 -2.69
N SER A 70 -8.46 -8.06 -3.23
CA SER A 70 -9.64 -8.91 -3.28
C SER A 70 -9.39 -10.14 -4.16
N ALA A 71 -10.24 -11.16 -4.03
CA ALA A 71 -10.16 -12.35 -4.88
C ALA A 71 -10.31 -11.99 -6.37
N GLU A 72 -11.21 -11.06 -6.67
CA GLU A 72 -11.43 -10.55 -8.03
C GLU A 72 -10.20 -9.81 -8.57
N GLN A 73 -9.62 -8.89 -7.78
CA GLN A 73 -8.40 -8.19 -8.17
C GLN A 73 -7.24 -9.17 -8.43
N LYS A 74 -7.10 -10.19 -7.59
CA LYS A 74 -6.11 -11.27 -7.80
C LYS A 74 -6.35 -12.02 -9.11
N ALA A 75 -7.60 -12.34 -9.43
CA ALA A 75 -7.94 -13.03 -10.67
C ALA A 75 -7.63 -12.16 -11.91
N GLN A 76 -8.01 -10.89 -11.87
CA GLN A 76 -7.73 -9.92 -12.94
C GLN A 76 -6.22 -9.77 -13.16
N TRP A 77 -5.42 -9.62 -12.10
CA TRP A 77 -3.97 -9.52 -12.22
C TRP A 77 -3.33 -10.80 -12.75
N ALA A 78 -3.86 -11.97 -12.38
CA ALA A 78 -3.38 -13.24 -12.90
C ALA A 78 -3.68 -13.38 -14.40
N GLU A 79 -4.85 -12.95 -14.85
CA GLU A 79 -5.22 -12.92 -16.26
C GLU A 79 -4.36 -11.94 -17.06
N GLU A 80 -4.19 -10.72 -16.55
CA GLU A 80 -3.35 -9.73 -17.20
C GLU A 80 -1.89 -10.19 -17.28
N LYS A 81 -1.39 -10.87 -16.24
CA LYS A 81 -0.07 -11.48 -16.28
C LYS A 81 0.03 -12.53 -17.39
N ARG A 82 -0.91 -13.49 -17.45
CA ARG A 82 -0.93 -14.51 -18.53
C ARG A 82 -0.90 -13.87 -19.91
N ARG A 83 -1.73 -12.84 -20.13
CA ARG A 83 -1.79 -12.12 -21.40
C ARG A 83 -0.45 -11.45 -21.75
N ARG A 84 0.25 -10.88 -20.76
CA ARG A 84 1.57 -10.28 -20.97
C ARG A 84 2.63 -11.32 -21.29
N ASP A 85 2.61 -12.45 -20.60
CA ASP A 85 3.54 -13.56 -20.82
C ASP A 85 3.36 -14.15 -22.24
N GLU A 86 2.12 -14.41 -22.66
CA GLU A 86 1.81 -14.87 -24.04
C GLU A 86 2.27 -13.88 -25.12
N LEU A 87 2.14 -12.57 -24.86
CA LEU A 87 2.61 -11.54 -25.78
C LEU A 87 4.14 -11.52 -25.86
N ALA A 88 4.82 -11.66 -24.73
CA ALA A 88 6.27 -11.72 -24.66
C ALA A 88 6.80 -12.93 -25.46
N GLU A 89 6.21 -14.11 -25.29
CA GLU A 89 6.60 -15.31 -26.04
C GLU A 89 6.45 -15.14 -27.56
N LYS A 90 5.36 -14.50 -28.01
CA LYS A 90 5.13 -14.21 -29.44
C LYS A 90 6.17 -13.23 -29.98
N LEU A 91 6.50 -12.19 -29.21
CA LEU A 91 7.53 -11.23 -29.59
C LEU A 91 8.91 -11.91 -29.69
N ASP A 92 9.25 -12.79 -28.74
CA ASP A 92 10.51 -13.53 -28.75
C ASP A 92 10.59 -14.54 -29.91
N ALA A 93 9.47 -15.17 -30.27
CA ALA A 93 9.39 -16.04 -31.44
C ALA A 93 9.57 -15.25 -32.75
N ALA A 94 8.88 -14.11 -32.89
CA ALA A 94 9.02 -13.24 -34.05
C ALA A 94 10.44 -12.66 -34.17
N ARG A 95 11.06 -12.32 -33.03
CA ARG A 95 12.45 -11.85 -32.99
C ARG A 95 13.41 -12.90 -33.54
N ARG A 96 13.30 -14.15 -33.09
CA ARG A 96 14.12 -15.27 -33.60
C ARG A 96 13.94 -15.49 -35.10
N GLN A 97 12.70 -15.44 -35.59
CA GLN A 97 12.43 -15.59 -37.02
C GLN A 97 13.05 -14.48 -37.86
N LEU A 98 13.06 -13.24 -37.36
CA LEU A 98 13.71 -12.12 -38.05
C LEU A 98 15.23 -12.26 -38.05
N ASP A 99 15.82 -12.69 -36.94
CA ASP A 99 17.26 -12.93 -36.83
C ASP A 99 17.69 -14.06 -37.81
N GLU A 100 16.91 -15.15 -37.91
CA GLU A 100 17.13 -16.25 -38.87
C GLU A 100 16.98 -15.83 -40.34
N GLN A 101 16.12 -14.85 -40.64
CA GLN A 101 15.93 -14.31 -41.99
C GLN A 101 16.99 -13.28 -42.40
N GLY A 102 17.63 -12.61 -41.43
CA GLY A 102 18.70 -11.64 -41.66
C GLY A 102 20.08 -12.25 -41.89
N GLU A 103 20.25 -13.55 -41.58
CA GLU A 103 21.47 -14.32 -41.85
C GLU A 103 21.48 -15.01 -43.24
N GLN A 104 20.41 -14.86 -44.03
CA GLN A 104 20.32 -15.32 -45.43
C GLN A 104 20.60 -14.17 -46.42
#